data_AF-A0A6A6EIA3-F1
#
_entry.id   AF-A0A6A6EIA3-F1
#
_cell.length_a   1.000
_cell.length_b   1.000
_cell.length_c   1.000
_cell.angle_alpha   90.00
_cell.angle_beta   90.00
_cell.angle_gamma   90.00
#
_symmetry.space_group_name_H-M   'P 1'
#
loop_
_entity.id
_entity.type
_entity.pdbx_description
1 polymer ?
#
loop_
_entity_poly.entity_id
_entity_poly.type
_entity_poly.pdbx_seq_one_letter_code
_entity_poly.pdbx_strand_id
1 'polypeptide(L)'
;LNFCLTALPYFRDEDRYNPPDQVLPSARSIVENPIPDFPAIDVMMTHGPPLGRLDKTYRGEPVGCEHLLRAARRCKPRLHCFGHIHEGWGAERVRGIRDKSWSSNGRSMLTVPNLFQ
;
A
#
# COMPACT_ATOMS: atom_id res chain seq x y z
N LEU A 1 5.93 -19.81 0.45
CA LEU A 1 6.56 -18.89 1.42
C LEU A 1 6.21 -17.47 0.98
N ASN A 2 5.20 -16.86 1.60
CA ASN A 2 4.69 -15.57 1.16
C ASN A 2 5.37 -14.46 1.98
N PHE A 3 6.18 -13.61 1.35
CA PHE A 3 6.95 -12.53 1.98
C PHE A 3 6.08 -11.59 2.85
N CYS A 4 4.77 -11.53 2.59
CA CYS A 4 3.80 -10.77 3.38
C CYS A 4 3.77 -11.19 4.88
N LEU A 5 4.06 -12.46 5.20
CA LEU A 5 3.97 -12.98 6.57
C LEU A 5 5.12 -12.53 7.50
N THR A 6 6.24 -12.05 6.96
CA THR A 6 7.34 -11.50 7.79
C THR A 6 7.16 -10.00 8.05
N ALA A 7 6.31 -9.32 7.28
CA ALA A 7 6.07 -7.89 7.36
C ALA A 7 4.93 -7.50 8.32
N LEU A 8 3.97 -8.40 8.48
CA LEU A 8 2.65 -8.09 9.02
C LEU A 8 2.20 -9.21 9.96
N PRO A 9 1.62 -8.90 11.13
CA PRO A 9 1.22 -9.90 12.12
C PRO A 9 -0.13 -10.57 11.79
N TYR A 10 -0.49 -10.69 10.51
CA TYR A 10 -1.78 -11.20 10.06
C TYR A 10 -1.67 -11.83 8.65
N PHE A 11 -2.64 -12.66 8.28
CA PHE A 11 -2.63 -13.39 7.02
C PHE A 11 -3.05 -12.50 5.83
N ARG A 12 -2.73 -12.94 4.61
CA ARG A 12 -3.02 -12.17 3.38
C ARG A 12 -4.53 -12.02 3.12
N ASP A 13 -5.32 -12.98 3.56
CA ASP A 13 -6.78 -12.98 3.51
C ASP A 13 -7.40 -12.25 4.71
N GLU A 14 -6.63 -11.65 5.61
CA GLU A 14 -7.15 -10.86 6.73
C GLU A 14 -7.07 -9.35 6.46
N ASP A 15 -8.22 -8.67 6.53
CA ASP A 15 -8.32 -7.22 6.37
C ASP A 15 -8.47 -6.54 7.74
N ARG A 16 -7.46 -5.77 8.12
CA ARG A 16 -7.45 -4.98 9.36
C ARG A 16 -7.66 -3.48 9.15
N TYR A 17 -7.78 -3.03 7.90
CA TYR A 17 -7.71 -1.61 7.54
C TYR A 17 -9.05 -1.04 7.11
N ASN A 18 -9.90 -1.86 6.50
CA ASN A 18 -11.18 -1.41 5.97
C ASN A 18 -12.33 -1.68 6.95
N PRO A 19 -13.35 -0.80 6.98
CA PRO A 19 -14.62 -1.08 7.65
C PRO A 19 -15.22 -2.43 7.22
N PRO A 20 -15.92 -3.16 8.10
CA PRO A 20 -16.46 -4.50 7.80
C PRO A 20 -17.35 -4.56 6.55
N ASP A 21 -18.05 -3.47 6.23
CA ASP A 21 -18.91 -3.31 5.05
C ASP A 21 -18.13 -3.09 3.74
N GLN A 22 -16.81 -2.89 3.80
CA GLN A 22 -15.94 -2.59 2.65
C GLN A 22 -14.82 -3.60 2.41
N VAL A 23 -14.80 -4.68 3.19
CA VAL A 23 -13.85 -5.80 3.06
C VAL A 23 -14.11 -6.56 1.76
N LEU A 24 -13.05 -7.10 1.16
CA LEU A 24 -13.18 -7.94 -0.04
C LEU A 24 -13.95 -9.23 0.27
N PRO A 25 -14.77 -9.77 -0.66
CA PRO A 25 -15.46 -11.04 -0.45
C PRO A 25 -14.53 -12.22 -0.15
N SER A 26 -13.29 -12.14 -0.62
CA SER A 26 -12.24 -13.14 -0.40
C SER A 26 -11.46 -12.94 0.91
N ALA A 27 -11.81 -11.96 1.73
CA ALA A 27 -11.07 -11.59 2.92
C ALA A 27 -11.93 -11.65 4.19
N ARG A 28 -11.31 -12.09 5.28
CA ARG A 28 -11.86 -12.05 6.63
C ARG A 28 -11.55 -10.71 7.27
N SER A 29 -12.58 -10.04 7.78
CA SER A 29 -12.36 -8.83 8.58
C SER A 29 -11.77 -9.18 9.95
N ILE A 30 -10.66 -8.54 10.31
CA ILE A 30 -10.04 -8.55 11.64
C ILE A 30 -9.88 -7.12 12.19
N VAL A 31 -10.73 -6.21 11.72
CA VAL A 31 -10.61 -4.77 12.00
C VAL A 31 -11.03 -4.43 13.43
N GLU A 32 -10.12 -3.80 14.17
CA GLU A 32 -10.43 -3.18 15.48
C GLU A 32 -10.63 -1.68 15.34
N ASN A 33 -9.72 -1.01 14.61
CA ASN A 33 -9.72 0.43 14.38
C ASN A 33 -9.54 0.69 12.88
N PRO A 34 -10.64 0.80 12.10
CA PRO A 34 -10.54 1.01 10.66
C PRO A 34 -9.85 2.33 10.36
N ILE A 35 -9.08 2.37 9.27
CA ILE A 35 -8.54 3.63 8.76
C ILE A 35 -9.72 4.53 8.37
N PRO A 36 -9.81 5.77 8.84
CA PRO A 36 -10.92 6.67 8.50
C PRO A 36 -10.84 7.13 7.04
N ASP A 37 -12.00 7.46 6.48
CA ASP A 37 -12.12 8.05 5.15
C ASP A 37 -11.49 9.44 5.10
N PHE A 38 -11.16 9.90 3.89
CA PHE A 38 -10.83 11.30 3.65
C PHE A 38 -11.96 12.21 4.20
N PRO A 39 -11.64 13.34 4.87
CA PRO A 39 -10.34 14.02 4.94
C PRO A 39 -9.52 13.81 6.22
N ALA A 40 -9.78 12.75 6.99
CA ALA A 40 -9.32 12.70 8.39
C ALA A 40 -7.80 12.58 8.60
N ILE A 41 -7.03 12.11 7.60
CA ILE A 41 -5.61 11.76 7.77
C ILE A 41 -4.77 12.50 6.73
N ASP A 42 -3.83 13.30 7.20
CA ASP A 42 -2.81 13.92 6.34
C ASP A 42 -1.62 12.99 6.07
N VAL A 43 -1.21 12.20 7.07
CA VAL A 43 -0.02 11.34 7.00
C VAL A 43 -0.36 9.93 7.44
N MET A 44 -0.05 8.94 6.59
CA MET A 44 -0.17 7.52 6.86
C MET A 44 1.22 6.89 6.93
N MET A 45 1.46 6.02 7.92
CA MET A 45 2.70 5.26 8.01
C MET A 45 2.39 3.78 8.22
N THR A 46 3.02 2.91 7.43
CA THR A 46 2.86 1.45 7.56
C THR A 46 4.19 0.74 7.49
N HIS A 47 4.28 -0.45 8.08
CA HIS A 47 5.52 -1.24 7.99
C HIS A 47 5.80 -1.66 6.54
N GLY A 48 4.85 -2.35 5.91
CA GLY A 48 4.94 -2.79 4.52
C GLY A 48 4.21 -1.87 3.52
N PRO A 49 4.50 -2.03 2.23
CA PRO A 49 3.90 -1.23 1.16
C PRO A 49 2.47 -1.66 0.82
N PRO A 50 1.64 -0.74 0.29
CA PRO A 50 0.41 -1.11 -0.41
C PRO A 50 0.73 -1.85 -1.72
N LEU A 51 -0.14 -2.77 -2.12
CA LEU A 51 0.04 -3.58 -3.34
C LEU A 51 0.25 -2.70 -4.59
N GLY A 52 1.26 -3.02 -5.38
CA GLY A 52 1.60 -2.33 -6.64
C GLY A 52 2.32 -1.00 -6.46
N ARG A 53 2.72 -0.62 -5.23
CA ARG A 53 3.39 0.65 -4.92
C ARG A 53 4.71 0.36 -4.24
N LEU A 54 5.81 0.48 -4.97
CA LEU A 54 7.15 0.30 -4.43
C LEU A 54 7.30 -1.05 -3.67
N ASP A 55 6.61 -2.08 -4.17
CA ASP A 55 6.39 -3.35 -3.48
C ASP A 55 7.04 -4.54 -4.18
N LYS A 56 7.98 -4.30 -5.09
CA LYS A 56 8.67 -5.36 -5.85
C LYS A 56 9.93 -5.80 -5.13
N THR A 57 10.07 -7.12 -4.94
CA THR A 57 11.31 -7.73 -4.46
C THR A 57 12.38 -7.78 -5.55
N TYR A 58 13.59 -8.27 -5.23
CA TYR A 58 14.63 -8.50 -6.24
C TYR A 58 14.18 -9.42 -7.40
N ARG A 59 13.22 -10.34 -7.16
CA ARG A 59 12.65 -11.23 -8.19
C ARG A 59 11.59 -10.55 -9.04
N GLY A 60 11.27 -9.29 -8.76
CA GLY A 60 10.21 -8.53 -9.41
C GLY A 60 8.80 -8.90 -8.94
N GLU A 61 8.67 -9.72 -7.91
CA GLU A 61 7.40 -10.18 -7.35
C GLU A 61 6.76 -9.05 -6.52
N PRO A 62 5.49 -8.70 -6.76
CA PRO A 62 4.76 -7.75 -5.94
C PRO A 62 4.34 -8.40 -4.62
N VAL A 63 4.74 -7.82 -3.49
CA VAL A 63 4.49 -8.37 -2.15
C VAL A 63 3.70 -7.42 -1.24
N GLY A 64 3.18 -6.33 -1.79
CA GLY A 64 2.40 -5.35 -1.03
C GLY A 64 1.00 -5.85 -0.64
N CYS A 65 0.37 -5.13 0.29
CA CYS A 65 -0.94 -5.48 0.83
C CYS A 65 -2.08 -4.83 0.01
N GLU A 66 -3.00 -5.65 -0.51
CA GLU A 66 -4.17 -5.18 -1.27
C GLU A 66 -5.16 -4.42 -0.40
N HIS A 67 -5.40 -4.90 0.82
CA HIS A 67 -6.31 -4.27 1.79
C HIS A 67 -5.82 -2.88 2.18
N LEU A 68 -4.50 -2.72 2.36
CA LEU A 68 -3.86 -1.45 2.63
C LEU A 68 -4.00 -0.49 1.44
N LEU A 69 -3.81 -0.99 0.21
CA LEU A 69 -4.01 -0.19 -0.99
C LEU A 69 -5.44 0.35 -1.06
N ARG A 70 -6.45 -0.49 -0.77
CA ARG A 70 -7.86 -0.09 -0.74
C ARG A 70 -8.12 0.98 0.33
N ALA A 71 -7.60 0.79 1.54
CA ALA A 71 -7.77 1.76 2.62
C ALA A 71 -7.08 3.09 2.31
N ALA A 72 -5.85 3.07 1.78
CA ALA A 72 -5.12 4.28 1.37
C ALA A 72 -5.85 5.06 0.26
N ARG A 73 -6.48 4.38 -0.70
CA ARG A 73 -7.32 5.03 -1.74
C ARG A 73 -8.49 5.81 -1.14
N ARG A 74 -9.11 5.29 -0.09
CA ARG A 74 -10.28 5.88 0.57
C ARG A 74 -9.88 7.02 1.50
N CYS A 75 -8.84 6.78 2.29
CA CYS A 75 -8.25 7.72 3.24
C CYS A 75 -7.61 8.95 2.55
N LYS A 76 -7.00 8.76 1.38
CA LYS A 76 -6.34 9.79 0.56
C LYS A 76 -5.36 10.67 1.37
N PRO A 77 -4.39 10.07 2.09
CA PRO A 77 -3.40 10.84 2.81
C PRO A 77 -2.56 11.69 1.84
N ARG A 78 -2.08 12.84 2.32
CA ARG A 78 -1.15 13.70 1.57
C ARG A 78 0.23 13.08 1.45
N LEU A 79 0.59 12.23 2.42
CA LEU A 79 1.83 11.46 2.45
C LEU A 79 1.57 10.06 3.01
N HIS A 80 2.04 9.02 2.32
CA HIS A 80 2.05 7.64 2.82
C HIS A 80 3.49 7.12 2.82
N CYS A 81 4.06 6.96 4.01
CA CYS A 81 5.41 6.41 4.19
C CYS A 81 5.33 4.93 4.55
N PHE A 82 6.18 4.11 3.96
CA PHE A 82 6.27 2.69 4.26
C PHE A 82 7.66 2.15 3.92
N GLY A 83 7.98 0.97 4.45
CA GLY A 83 9.28 0.33 4.27
C GLY A 83 9.14 -1.16 3.95
N HIS A 84 9.93 -1.97 4.66
CA HIS A 84 10.00 -3.44 4.55
C HIS A 84 10.65 -3.99 3.27
N ILE A 85 10.42 -3.36 2.11
CA ILE A 85 11.00 -3.81 0.84
C ILE A 85 12.22 -2.94 0.51
N HIS A 86 13.41 -3.43 0.85
CA HIS A 86 14.66 -2.69 0.63
C HIS A 86 14.92 -2.41 -0.86
N GLU A 87 14.46 -3.30 -1.74
CA GLU A 87 14.57 -3.18 -3.20
C GLU A 87 13.55 -2.22 -3.80
N GLY A 88 12.50 -1.90 -3.04
CA GLY A 88 11.39 -1.03 -3.44
C GLY A 88 11.61 0.43 -3.05
N TRP A 89 12.81 0.83 -2.63
CA TRP A 89 13.07 2.20 -2.21
C TRP A 89 12.73 3.23 -3.30
N GLY A 90 12.32 4.43 -2.89
CA GLY A 90 12.02 5.54 -3.79
C GLY A 90 10.83 6.37 -3.34
N ALA A 91 10.31 7.17 -4.26
CA ALA A 91 9.11 7.98 -4.05
C ALA A 91 8.23 7.95 -5.31
N GLU A 92 6.92 7.96 -5.11
CA GLU A 92 5.94 8.08 -6.18
C GLU A 92 5.02 9.26 -5.90
N ARG A 93 4.77 10.09 -6.92
CA ARG A 93 3.75 11.15 -6.84
C ARG A 93 2.42 10.61 -7.36
N VAL A 94 1.46 10.47 -6.46
CA VAL A 94 0.11 10.04 -6.79
C VAL A 94 -0.80 11.26 -6.96
N ARG A 95 -1.51 11.36 -8.09
CA ARG A 95 -2.53 12.41 -8.31
C ARG A 95 -3.92 11.86 -8.03
N GLY A 96 -4.70 12.54 -7.18
CA GLY A 96 -6.02 12.08 -6.76
C GLY A 96 -7.03 11.90 -7.90
N ILE A 97 -7.73 10.75 -7.89
CA ILE A 97 -8.95 10.29 -8.61
C ILE A 97 -9.00 10.41 -10.15
N ARG A 98 -8.21 11.27 -10.81
CA ARG A 98 -8.17 11.33 -12.29
C ARG A 98 -7.04 10.52 -12.91
N ASP A 99 -6.16 9.95 -12.10
CA ASP A 99 -4.98 9.30 -12.61
C ASP A 99 -5.23 7.81 -12.86
N LYS A 100 -5.29 7.44 -14.15
CA LYS A 100 -5.33 6.05 -14.61
C LYS A 100 -4.06 5.29 -14.24
N SER A 101 -3.02 5.95 -13.71
CA SER A 101 -1.83 5.34 -13.09
C SER A 101 -2.14 4.47 -11.86
N TRP A 102 -3.37 4.54 -11.35
CA TRP A 102 -3.85 3.70 -10.27
C TRP A 102 -4.41 2.34 -10.75
N SER A 103 -4.64 2.20 -12.06
CA SER A 103 -4.74 0.93 -12.75
C SER A 103 -3.39 0.60 -13.39
N SER A 104 -2.98 -0.65 -13.26
CA SER A 104 -1.81 -1.26 -13.90
C SER A 104 -1.41 -0.60 -15.23
N ASN A 105 -0.20 -0.01 -15.25
CA ASN A 105 0.62 0.38 -16.43
C ASN A 105 0.86 1.88 -16.72
N GLY A 106 0.50 2.83 -15.85
CA GLY A 106 0.83 4.25 -16.05
C GLY A 106 1.97 4.76 -15.16
N ARG A 107 3.24 4.53 -15.53
CA ARG A 107 4.40 5.11 -14.81
C ARG A 107 4.53 6.62 -15.08
N SER A 108 4.30 7.46 -14.08
CA SER A 108 5.06 8.71 -13.91
C SER A 108 5.99 8.50 -12.71
N MET A 109 7.05 7.73 -12.96
CA MET A 109 8.08 7.43 -11.98
C MET A 109 9.12 8.55 -12.06
N LEU A 110 9.03 9.54 -11.17
CA LEU A 110 10.21 10.32 -10.81
C LEU A 110 11.03 9.46 -9.84
N THR A 111 11.63 8.39 -10.36
CA THR A 111 12.77 7.77 -9.69
C THR A 111 13.86 8.82 -9.66
N VAL A 112 14.24 9.27 -8.47
CA VAL A 112 15.54 9.90 -8.25
C VAL A 112 16.57 8.77 -8.26
N PRO A 113 17.29 8.54 -9.37
CA PRO A 113 18.29 7.48 -9.39
C PRO A 113 19.50 7.99 -8.59
N ASN A 114 19.96 7.16 -7.67
CA ASN A 114 21.29 7.20 -7.07
C ASN A 114 21.76 8.54 -6.48
N LEU A 115 21.64 8.69 -5.16
CA LEU A 115 22.53 9.57 -4.40
C LEU A 115 23.33 8.87 -3.29
N PHE A 116 23.22 7.54 -3.14
CA PHE A 116 24.03 6.78 -2.19
C PHE A 116 24.31 5.38 -2.73
N GLN A 117 25.30 5.28 -3.61
CA GLN A 117 26.19 4.13 -3.74
C GLN A 117 27.62 4.66 -3.75
#